data_AF-A0A3D1PML7-F1
#
_entry.id   AF-A0A3D1PML7-F1
#
_cell.length_a   1.000
_cell.length_b   1.000
_cell.length_c   1.000
_cell.angle_alpha   90.00
_cell.angle_beta   90.00
_cell.angle_gamma   90.00
#
_symmetry.space_group_name_H-M   'P 1'
#
loop_
_entity.id
_entity.type
_entity.pdbx_description
1 polymer ?
#
loop_
_entity_poly.entity_id
_entity_poly.type
_entity_poly.pdbx_seq_one_letter_code
_entity_poly.pdbx_strand_id
1 'polypeptide(L)'
;MHRRKIKMLSKYGILYSKYLEEYKPISYQELIMNGTINNFLELKDKEFNNIRNSIIDELKNKCKKPNTDSFIELAKYNNFIYNKADELVIWTICPKIIKIYRE
;
A
#
# COMPACT_ATOMS: atom_id res chain seq x y z
N MET A 1 32.36 6.51 6.70
CA MET A 1 31.40 5.53 6.15
C MET A 1 30.02 5.79 6.78
N HIS A 2 29.17 6.59 6.15
CA HIS A 2 27.84 6.89 6.69
C HIS A 2 26.96 5.66 6.55
N ARG A 3 26.67 4.96 7.66
CA ARG A 3 25.61 3.96 7.71
C ARG A 3 24.31 4.66 7.31
N ARG A 4 23.88 4.49 6.06
CA ARG A 4 22.55 4.94 5.60
C ARG A 4 21.54 4.24 6.51
N LYS A 5 20.85 4.99 7.37
CA LYS A 5 19.68 4.50 8.12
C LYS A 5 18.75 3.86 7.10
N ILE A 6 18.54 2.55 7.19
CA ILE A 6 17.45 1.88 6.46
C ILE A 6 16.18 2.49 7.03
N LYS A 7 15.59 3.43 6.28
CA LYS A 7 14.31 4.03 6.63
C LYS A 7 13.27 2.93 6.43
N MET A 8 12.56 2.56 7.51
CA MET A 8 11.58 1.47 7.44
C MET A 8 10.47 1.84 6.45
N LEU A 9 10.37 1.08 5.37
CA LEU A 9 9.24 1.15 4.44
C LEU A 9 7.99 0.62 5.13
N SER A 10 6.84 1.23 4.87
CA SER A 10 5.56 0.65 5.25
C SER A 10 5.26 -0.60 4.39
N LYS A 11 4.11 -1.23 4.63
CA LYS A 11 3.68 -2.41 3.86
C LYS A 11 3.66 -2.17 2.35
N TYR A 12 3.36 -0.95 1.88
CA TYR A 12 3.22 -0.68 0.45
C TYR A 12 4.57 -0.57 -0.26
N GLY A 13 5.56 0.07 0.37
CA GLY A 13 6.94 0.09 -0.13
C GLY A 13 7.53 -1.31 -0.24
N ILE A 14 7.31 -2.16 0.75
CA ILE A 14 7.74 -3.57 0.72
C ILE A 14 7.04 -4.33 -0.42
N LEU A 15 5.72 -4.19 -0.53
CA LEU A 15 4.95 -4.84 -1.59
C LEU A 15 5.39 -4.39 -2.99
N TYR A 16 5.61 -3.09 -3.17
CA TYR A 16 6.02 -2.54 -4.45
C TYR A 16 7.44 -2.95 -4.83
N SER A 17 8.34 -3.08 -3.85
CA SER A 17 9.68 -3.63 -4.09
C SER A 17 9.59 -5.05 -4.67
N LYS A 18 8.77 -5.92 -4.07
CA LYS A 18 8.55 -7.29 -4.59
C LYS A 18 7.95 -7.28 -5.99
N TYR A 19 6.98 -6.41 -6.23
CA TYR A 19 6.40 -6.26 -7.56
C TYR A 19 7.42 -5.83 -8.62
N LEU A 20 8.32 -4.90 -8.29
CA LEU A 20 9.37 -4.48 -9.20
C LEU A 20 10.35 -5.62 -9.49
N GLU A 21 10.77 -6.33 -8.44
CA GLU A 21 11.68 -7.46 -8.58
C GLU A 21 11.11 -8.58 -9.47
N GLU A 22 9.84 -8.93 -9.28
CA GLU A 22 9.20 -10.05 -9.99
C GLU A 22 8.69 -9.67 -11.39
N TYR A 23 8.08 -8.48 -11.54
CA TYR A 23 7.37 -8.11 -12.77
C TYR A 23 8.04 -7.00 -13.57
N LYS A 24 9.02 -6.28 -13.00
CA LYS A 24 9.80 -5.23 -13.68
C LYS A 24 11.30 -5.34 -13.36
N PRO A 25 11.91 -6.53 -13.53
CA PRO A 25 13.27 -6.79 -13.05
C PRO A 25 14.32 -5.84 -13.64
N ILE A 26 14.17 -5.43 -14.91
CA ILE A 26 15.09 -4.47 -15.54
C ILE A 26 15.06 -3.12 -14.80
N SER A 27 13.88 -2.55 -14.59
CA SER A 27 13.73 -1.28 -13.86
C SER A 27 14.20 -1.40 -12.41
N TYR A 28 13.97 -2.56 -11.77
CA TYR A 28 14.45 -2.81 -10.42
C TYR A 28 15.99 -2.80 -10.36
N GLN A 29 16.66 -3.48 -11.30
CA GLN A 29 18.12 -3.49 -11.40
C GLN A 29 18.68 -2.11 -11.72
N GLU A 30 18.06 -1.35 -12.62
CA GLU A 30 18.47 0.04 -12.92
C GLU A 30 18.45 0.92 -11.65
N LEU A 31 17.40 0.82 -10.84
CA LEU A 31 17.29 1.55 -9.57
C LEU A 31 18.38 1.15 -8.55
N ILE A 32 18.75 -0.13 -8.53
CA ILE A 32 19.84 -0.64 -7.68
C ILE A 32 21.20 -0.12 -8.18
N MET A 33 21.47 -0.25 -9.48
CA MET A 33 22.72 0.19 -10.11
C MET A 33 22.93 1.70 -9.94
N ASN A 34 21.85 2.48 -10.05
CA ASN A 34 21.88 3.92 -9.81
C ASN A 34 21.92 4.29 -8.31
N GLY A 35 21.78 3.33 -7.41
CA GLY A 35 21.74 3.55 -5.96
C GLY A 35 20.53 4.35 -5.47
N THR A 36 19.47 4.43 -6.27
CA THR A 36 18.27 5.25 -6.04
C THR A 36 17.06 4.45 -5.52
N ILE A 37 17.15 3.11 -5.49
CA ILE A 37 16.05 2.22 -5.10
C ILE A 37 15.37 2.61 -3.78
N ASN A 38 16.13 2.94 -2.74
CA ASN A 38 15.56 3.29 -1.44
C ASN A 38 14.75 4.58 -1.48
N ASN A 39 15.26 5.63 -2.14
CA ASN A 39 14.56 6.91 -2.28
C ASN A 39 13.30 6.74 -3.13
N PHE A 40 13.40 5.93 -4.20
CA PHE A 40 12.26 5.64 -5.06
C PHE A 40 11.14 4.90 -4.32
N LEU A 41 11.51 3.84 -3.57
CA LEU A 41 10.54 3.09 -2.76
C LEU A 41 9.94 3.94 -1.65
N GLU A 42 10.69 4.85 -1.05
CA GLU A 42 10.17 5.79 -0.04
C GLU A 42 9.12 6.75 -0.64
N LEU A 43 9.41 7.32 -1.82
CA LEU A 43 8.45 8.18 -2.51
C LEU A 43 7.16 7.43 -2.83
N LYS A 44 7.29 6.21 -3.36
CA LYS A 44 6.15 5.35 -3.68
C LYS A 44 5.36 4.94 -2.45
N ASP A 45 6.03 4.58 -1.37
CA ASP A 45 5.39 4.24 -0.10
C ASP A 45 4.56 5.41 0.45
N LYS A 46 5.08 6.64 0.37
CA LYS A 46 4.33 7.85 0.74
C LYS A 46 3.13 8.10 -0.18
N GLU A 47 3.31 7.98 -1.49
CA GLU A 47 2.23 8.11 -2.47
C GLU A 47 1.08 7.13 -2.17
N PHE A 48 1.40 5.86 -1.94
CA PHE A 48 0.39 4.82 -1.67
C PHE A 48 -0.32 5.03 -0.33
N ASN A 49 0.39 5.48 0.70
CA ASN A 49 -0.25 5.85 1.96
C ASN A 49 -1.20 7.05 1.81
N ASN A 50 -0.86 8.04 0.98
CA ASN A 50 -1.75 9.17 0.69
C ASN A 50 -3.02 8.71 -0.05
N ILE A 51 -2.87 7.84 -1.06
CA ILE A 51 -4.00 7.25 -1.78
C ILE A 51 -4.91 6.48 -0.81
N ARG A 52 -4.32 5.66 0.07
CA ARG A 52 -5.07 4.92 1.09
C ARG A 52 -5.94 5.84 1.94
N ASN A 53 -5.37 6.93 2.44
CA ASN A 53 -6.08 7.87 3.30
C ASN A 53 -7.25 8.54 2.55
N SER A 54 -7.02 8.95 1.30
CA SER A 54 -8.10 9.48 0.44
C SER A 54 -9.24 8.47 0.27
N ILE A 55 -8.91 7.20 0.03
CA ILE A 55 -9.92 6.14 -0.12
C ILE A 55 -10.68 5.91 1.19
N ILE A 56 -10.00 5.96 2.35
CA ILE A 56 -10.65 5.84 3.66
C ILE A 56 -11.67 6.96 3.86
N ASP A 57 -11.31 8.20 3.54
CA ASP A 57 -12.20 9.34 3.68
C ASP A 57 -13.41 9.23 2.75
N GLU A 58 -13.20 8.82 1.50
CA GLU A 58 -14.30 8.51 0.58
C GLU A 58 -15.21 7.39 1.08
N LEU A 59 -14.64 6.30 1.58
CA LEU A 59 -15.40 5.17 2.10
C LEU A 59 -16.20 5.55 3.34
N LYS A 60 -15.65 6.37 4.24
CA LYS A 60 -16.38 6.89 5.40
C LYS A 60 -17.54 7.81 5.01
N ASN A 61 -17.37 8.60 3.95
CA ASN A 61 -18.44 9.45 3.41
C ASN A 61 -19.55 8.63 2.74
N LYS A 62 -19.20 7.53 2.06
CA LYS A 62 -20.16 6.66 1.36
C LYS A 62 -20.85 5.66 2.29
N CYS A 63 -20.11 5.07 3.23
CA CYS A 63 -20.58 4.05 4.15
C CYS A 63 -20.91 4.70 5.50
N LYS A 64 -22.21 4.82 5.80
CA LYS A 64 -22.68 5.39 7.07
C LYS A 64 -22.08 4.62 8.25
N LYS A 65 -21.47 5.37 9.18
CA LYS A 65 -21.04 4.84 10.47
C LYS A 65 -22.27 4.28 11.20
N PRO A 66 -22.19 3.09 11.81
CA PRO A 66 -23.27 2.55 12.63
C PRO A 66 -23.65 3.51 13.76
N ASN A 67 -24.95 3.70 13.98
CA ASN A 67 -25.49 4.48 15.09
C ASN A 67 -25.66 3.58 16.32
N THR A 68 -24.54 3.24 16.97
CA THR A 68 -24.44 2.25 18.04
C THR A 68 -23.26 2.60 18.94
N ASP A 69 -23.39 2.34 20.24
CA ASP A 69 -22.28 2.40 21.19
C ASP A 69 -21.55 1.05 21.32
N SER A 70 -22.02 0.03 20.59
CA SER A 70 -21.38 -1.29 20.57
C SER A 70 -19.98 -1.20 19.98
N PHE A 71 -18.98 -1.40 20.84
CA PHE A 71 -17.57 -1.46 20.45
C PHE A 71 -17.34 -2.46 19.31
N ILE A 72 -18.01 -3.61 19.36
CA ILE A 72 -17.86 -4.68 18.36
C ILE A 72 -18.34 -4.20 16.98
N GLU A 73 -19.47 -3.50 16.91
CA GLU A 73 -20.01 -3.00 15.64
C GLU A 73 -19.14 -1.88 15.06
N LEU A 74 -18.67 -0.97 15.90
CA LEU A 74 -17.74 0.09 15.49
C LEU A 74 -16.41 -0.48 15.00
N ALA A 75 -15.88 -1.52 15.67
CA ALA A 75 -14.67 -2.21 15.25
C ALA A 75 -14.85 -2.92 13.90
N LYS A 76 -15.98 -3.61 13.69
CA LYS A 76 -16.32 -4.24 12.41
C LYS A 76 -16.39 -3.22 11.27
N TYR A 77 -17.05 -2.08 11.50
CA TYR A 77 -17.11 -0.99 10.52
C TYR A 77 -15.71 -0.46 10.17
N ASN A 78 -14.90 -0.13 11.17
CA ASN A 78 -13.55 0.38 10.94
C ASN A 78 -12.68 -0.64 10.18
N ASN A 79 -12.73 -1.91 10.58
CA ASN A 79 -12.00 -2.98 9.89
C ASN A 79 -12.43 -3.11 8.44
N PHE A 80 -13.73 -3.03 8.14
CA PHE A 80 -14.23 -3.04 6.77
C PHE A 80 -13.64 -1.88 5.94
N ILE A 81 -13.70 -0.66 6.46
CA ILE A 81 -13.18 0.54 5.77
C ILE A 81 -11.68 0.40 5.49
N TYR A 82 -10.89 0.05 6.51
CA TYR A 82 -9.44 -0.06 6.37
C TYR A 82 -9.00 -1.20 5.46
N ASN A 83 -9.64 -2.37 5.56
CA ASN A 83 -9.34 -3.51 4.69
C ASN A 83 -9.71 -3.21 3.23
N LYS A 84 -10.86 -2.55 3.00
CA LYS A 84 -11.28 -2.20 1.64
C LYS A 84 -10.35 -1.17 1.01
N ALA A 85 -9.92 -0.17 1.78
CA ALA A 85 -8.92 0.78 1.32
C ALA A 85 -7.59 0.11 0.97
N ASP A 86 -7.15 -0.85 1.79
CA ASP A 86 -5.93 -1.63 1.53
C ASP A 86 -6.03 -2.42 0.23
N GLU A 87 -7.14 -3.13 0.02
CA GLU A 87 -7.41 -3.90 -1.20
C GLU A 87 -7.31 -3.00 -2.44
N LEU A 88 -7.96 -1.84 -2.41
CA LEU A 88 -7.97 -0.89 -3.54
C LEU A 88 -6.59 -0.30 -3.84
N VAL A 89 -5.80 0.01 -2.81
CA VAL A 89 -4.41 0.45 -3.00
C VAL A 89 -3.58 -0.68 -3.60
N ILE A 90 -3.67 -1.90 -3.08
CA ILE A 90 -2.94 -3.06 -3.61
C ILE A 90 -3.29 -3.31 -5.08
N TRP A 91 -4.57 -3.18 -5.46
CA TRP A 91 -5.02 -3.27 -6.86
C TRP A 91 -4.36 -2.22 -7.76
N THR A 92 -4.18 -1.01 -7.23
CA THR A 92 -3.53 0.10 -7.94
C THR A 92 -2.02 -0.14 -8.12
N ILE A 93 -1.35 -0.68 -7.09
CA ILE A 93 0.09 -0.97 -7.09
C ILE A 93 0.42 -2.15 -8.02
N CYS A 94 -0.36 -3.23 -7.94
CA CYS A 94 -0.02 -4.53 -8.49
C CYS A 94 -1.16 -5.12 -9.34
N PRO A 95 -1.61 -4.46 -10.42
CA PRO A 95 -2.79 -4.91 -11.18
C PRO A 95 -2.62 -6.31 -11.80
N LYS A 96 -1.38 -6.78 -12.01
CA LYS A 96 -1.09 -8.11 -12.59
C LYS A 96 -0.92 -9.23 -11.57
N ILE A 97 -0.52 -8.95 -10.32
CA ILE A 97 -0.30 -9.99 -9.29
C ILE A 97 -1.59 -10.74 -8.95
N ILE A 98 -2.75 -10.09 -9.09
CA ILE A 98 -4.04 -10.63 -8.64
C ILE A 98 -4.69 -11.54 -9.67
N LYS A 99 -4.25 -11.53 -10.95
CA LYS A 99 -4.74 -12.53 -11.92
C LYS A 99 -4.35 -13.96 -11.52
N ILE A 100 -3.25 -14.14 -10.78
CA ILE A 100 -2.75 -15.46 -10.36
C ILE A 100 -3.48 -16.00 -9.13
N TYR A 101 -4.08 -15.13 -8.29
CA TYR A 101 -4.83 -15.55 -7.08
C TYR A 101 -6.34 -15.63 -7.30
N ARG A 102 -6.80 -15.60 -8.56
CA ARG A 102 -8.23 -15.65 -8.95
C ARG A 102 -8.59 -16.87 -9.82
N GLU A 103 -7.64 -17.79 -10.01
CA GLU A 103 -7.84 -19.16 -10.50
C GLU A 103 -7.78 -20.13 -9.31
#